data_AF-A0A522LAL5-F1
#
_entry.id   AF-A0A522LAL5-F1
#
_cell.length_a   1.000
_cell.length_b   1.000
_cell.length_c   1.000
_cell.angle_alpha   90.00
_cell.angle_beta   90.00
_cell.angle_gamma   90.00
#
_symmetry.space_group_name_H-M   'P 1'
#
loop_
_entity.id
_entity.type
_entity.pdbx_description
1 polymer ?
#
loop_
_entity_poly.entity_id
_entity_poly.type
_entity_poly.pdbx_seq_one_letter_code
_entity_poly.pdbx_strand_id
1 'polypeptide(L)'
;MSRIVLAAQVRVDFDRIFDFLFEHAPEFAVARIEAIIAAIDILQTSPLIGRPVAFGQRELVIATGSSGYLALYRYDPVQDTAFVLAVRSQRELDYKL
;
A
#
# COMPACT_ATOMS: atom_id res chain seq x y z
N MET A 1 16.65 7.73 7.55
CA MET A 1 15.66 6.81 6.95
C MET A 1 14.36 7.11 7.65
N SER A 2 13.34 7.49 6.90
CA SER A 2 12.04 7.84 7.45
C SER A 2 11.43 6.62 8.16
N ARG A 3 10.78 6.86 9.29
CA ARG A 3 10.04 5.80 9.99
C ARG A 3 8.79 5.46 9.20
N ILE A 4 8.45 4.18 9.15
CA ILE A 4 7.16 3.72 8.60
C ILE A 4 6.26 3.29 9.76
N VAL A 5 5.03 3.78 9.76
CA VAL A 5 3.99 3.37 10.71
C VAL A 5 2.77 2.90 9.92
N LEU A 6 2.33 1.68 10.20
CA LEU A 6 1.14 1.10 9.57
C LEU A 6 -0.08 1.36 10.47
N ALA A 7 -1.13 1.94 9.90
CA ALA A 7 -2.41 2.03 10.57
C ALA A 7 -3.01 0.64 10.81
N ALA A 8 -3.87 0.49 11.82
CA ALA A 8 -4.54 -0.78 12.09
C ALA A 8 -5.31 -1.32 10.88
N GLN A 9 -5.87 -0.42 10.06
CA GLN A 9 -6.55 -0.76 8.81
C GLN A 9 -5.66 -1.54 7.84
N VAL A 10 -4.35 -1.25 7.81
CA VAL A 10 -3.40 -1.92 6.91
C VAL A 10 -3.38 -3.42 7.18
N ARG A 11 -3.45 -3.85 8.46
CA ARG A 11 -3.51 -5.29 8.79
C ARG A 11 -4.73 -5.96 8.14
N VAL A 12 -5.90 -5.35 8.30
CA VAL A 12 -7.16 -5.84 7.72
C VAL A 12 -7.07 -5.90 6.19
N ASP A 13 -6.37 -4.93 5.60
CA ASP A 13 -6.15 -4.90 4.15
C ASP A 13 -5.25 -6.05 3.70
N PHE A 14 -4.16 -6.33 4.42
CA PHE A 14 -3.28 -7.47 4.13
C PHE A 14 -4.01 -8.81 4.27
N ASP A 15 -4.82 -9.00 5.33
CA ASP A 15 -5.59 -10.23 5.52
C ASP A 15 -6.54 -10.46 4.34
N ARG A 16 -7.29 -9.42 3.94
CA ARG A 16 -8.20 -9.48 2.79
C ARG A 16 -7.47 -9.75 1.46
N ILE A 17 -6.31 -9.13 1.24
CA ILE A 17 -5.49 -9.36 0.05
C ILE A 17 -4.97 -10.81 0.03
N PHE A 18 -4.53 -11.31 1.18
CA PHE A 18 -4.04 -12.67 1.33
C PHE A 18 -5.13 -13.69 1.02
N ASP A 19 -6.32 -13.54 1.62
CA ASP A 19 -7.47 -14.43 1.38
C ASP A 19 -7.84 -14.47 -0.10
N PHE A 20 -7.94 -13.29 -0.74
CA PHE A 20 -8.24 -13.20 -2.17
C PHE A 20 -7.19 -13.91 -3.03
N LEU A 21 -5.90 -13.68 -2.76
CA LEU A 21 -4.81 -14.30 -3.50
C LEU A 21 -4.77 -15.82 -3.28
N PHE A 22 -5.04 -16.29 -2.06
CA PHE A 22 -5.06 -17.71 -1.76
C PHE A 22 -6.17 -18.45 -2.52
N GLU A 23 -7.34 -17.82 -2.67
CA GLU A 23 -8.47 -18.42 -3.41
C GLU A 23 -8.28 -18.40 -4.93
N HIS A 24 -7.70 -17.34 -5.49
CA HIS A 24 -7.71 -17.10 -6.94
C HIS A 24 -6.35 -17.32 -7.63
N ALA A 25 -5.25 -17.22 -6.89
CA ALA A 25 -3.88 -17.18 -7.43
C ALA A 25 -2.83 -17.59 -6.37
N PRO A 26 -2.99 -18.73 -5.67
CA PRO A 26 -2.16 -19.10 -4.52
C PRO A 26 -0.66 -19.19 -4.86
N GLU A 27 -0.33 -19.59 -6.09
CA GLU A 27 1.05 -19.68 -6.58
C GLU A 27 1.76 -18.31 -6.65
N PHE A 28 1.00 -17.21 -6.70
CA PHE A 28 1.52 -15.85 -6.74
C PHE A 28 1.37 -15.12 -5.40
N ALA A 29 0.64 -15.67 -4.43
CA ALA A 29 0.27 -14.97 -3.21
C ALA A 29 1.47 -14.40 -2.45
N VAL A 30 2.49 -15.23 -2.20
CA VAL A 30 3.70 -14.83 -1.48
C VAL A 30 4.44 -13.71 -2.21
N ALA A 31 4.72 -13.90 -3.50
CA ALA A 31 5.44 -12.91 -4.31
C ALA A 31 4.72 -11.56 -4.39
N ARG A 32 3.38 -11.56 -4.37
CA ARG A 32 2.58 -10.33 -4.36
C ARG A 32 2.66 -9.60 -3.02
N ILE A 33 2.59 -10.31 -1.90
CA ILE A 33 2.76 -9.71 -0.57
C ILE A 33 4.16 -9.13 -0.41
N GLU A 34 5.20 -9.85 -0.84
CA GLU A 34 6.58 -9.36 -0.82
C GLU A 34 6.75 -8.09 -1.66
N ALA A 35 6.14 -8.03 -2.85
CA ALA A 35 6.17 -6.83 -3.68
C ALA A 35 5.50 -5.62 -3.02
N ILE A 36 4.40 -5.82 -2.29
CA ILE A 36 3.72 -4.75 -1.54
C ILE A 36 4.62 -4.24 -0.41
N ILE A 37 5.23 -5.14 0.36
CA ILE A 37 6.13 -4.78 1.46
C ILE A 37 7.35 -4.02 0.94
N ALA A 38 8.00 -4.55 -0.10
CA ALA A 38 9.18 -3.92 -0.70
C ALA A 38 8.87 -2.51 -1.23
N ALA A 39 7.69 -2.30 -1.81
CA ALA A 39 7.30 -0.97 -2.25
C ALA A 39 7.07 -0.02 -1.07
N ILE A 40 6.42 -0.47 0.00
CA ILE A 40 6.25 0.33 1.23
C ILE A 40 7.62 0.71 1.82
N ASP A 41 8.59 -0.20 1.83
CA ASP A 41 9.93 0.05 2.37
C ASP A 41 10.68 1.17 1.64
N ILE A 42 10.37 1.45 0.36
CA ILE A 42 10.93 2.60 -0.38
C ILE A 42 10.63 3.92 0.33
N LEU A 43 9.53 4.02 1.10
CA LEU A 43 9.19 5.21 1.86
C LEU A 43 10.23 5.56 2.94
N GLN A 44 11.08 4.62 3.36
CA GLN A 44 12.20 4.91 4.26
C GLN A 44 13.26 5.82 3.64
N THR A 45 13.39 5.82 2.31
CA THR A 45 14.39 6.62 1.59
C THR A 45 13.77 7.72 0.75
N SER A 46 12.56 7.49 0.25
CA SER A 46 11.87 8.37 -0.69
C SER A 46 10.41 8.63 -0.26
N PRO A 47 10.16 9.24 0.91
CA PRO A 47 8.80 9.45 1.44
C PRO A 47 7.95 10.42 0.61
N LEU A 48 8.53 11.13 -0.36
CA LEU A 48 7.82 12.06 -1.24
C LEU A 48 7.54 11.48 -2.64
N ILE A 49 7.91 10.21 -2.91
CA ILE A 49 7.79 9.57 -4.22
C ILE A 49 6.33 9.36 -4.67
N GLY A 50 5.41 9.29 -3.71
CA GLY A 50 4.00 9.03 -3.98
C GLY A 50 3.32 10.23 -4.63
N ARG A 51 2.36 9.95 -5.51
CA ARG A 51 1.52 10.95 -6.17
C ARG A 51 0.67 11.68 -5.12
N PRO A 52 0.72 13.02 -5.03
CA PRO A 52 -0.15 13.78 -4.12
C PRO A 52 -1.63 13.59 -4.47
N VAL A 53 -2.47 13.46 -3.44
CA VAL A 53 -3.94 13.45 -3.54
C VAL A 53 -4.55 14.38 -2.49
N ALA A 54 -5.87 14.29 -2.27
CA ALA A 54 -6.57 15.14 -1.32
C ALA A 54 -6.08 14.95 0.13
N PHE A 55 -6.37 15.94 0.99
CA PHE A 55 -6.12 15.89 2.44
C PHE A 55 -4.65 15.65 2.84
N GLY A 56 -3.70 16.06 2.00
CA GLY A 56 -2.26 15.90 2.26
C GLY A 56 -1.76 14.45 2.19
N GLN A 57 -2.57 13.56 1.62
CA GLN A 57 -2.20 12.17 1.40
C GLN A 57 -1.44 11.99 0.08
N ARG A 58 -0.83 10.83 -0.06
CA ARG A 58 -0.07 10.39 -1.22
C ARG A 58 -0.40 8.95 -1.56
N GLU A 59 -0.39 8.67 -2.84
CA GLU A 59 -0.58 7.34 -3.40
C GLU A 59 0.76 6.80 -3.87
N LEU A 60 1.18 5.67 -3.31
CA LEU A 60 2.27 4.87 -3.83
C LEU A 60 1.68 3.76 -4.70
N VAL A 61 1.94 3.83 -6.00
CA VAL A 61 1.52 2.81 -6.96
C VAL A 61 2.57 1.70 -6.98
N ILE A 62 2.18 0.49 -6.59
CA ILE A 62 3.08 -0.67 -6.42
C ILE A 62 3.15 -1.51 -7.70
N ALA A 63 2.04 -1.58 -8.43
CA ALA A 63 1.96 -2.20 -9.74
C ALA A 63 0.82 -1.55 -10.55
N THR A 64 0.95 -1.55 -11.88
CA THR A 64 -0.07 -1.01 -12.80
C THR A 64 -0.82 -2.15 -13.50
N GLY A 65 -2.09 -1.90 -13.85
CA GLY A 65 -2.94 -2.87 -14.56
C GLY A 65 -3.90 -3.64 -13.67
N SER A 66 -4.54 -4.69 -14.21
CA SER A 66 -5.65 -5.43 -13.59
C SER A 66 -5.32 -6.17 -12.28
N SER A 67 -4.07 -6.14 -11.83
CA SER A 67 -3.62 -6.72 -10.56
C SER A 67 -2.74 -5.77 -9.76
N GLY A 68 -2.89 -4.46 -10.00
CA GLY A 68 -2.15 -3.41 -9.33
C GLY A 68 -2.58 -3.20 -7.88
N TYR A 69 -1.63 -2.84 -7.02
CA TYR A 69 -1.88 -2.42 -5.65
C TYR A 69 -1.45 -0.97 -5.45
N LEU A 70 -2.09 -0.32 -4.48
CA LEU A 70 -1.82 1.05 -4.09
C LEU A 70 -1.74 1.14 -2.57
N ALA A 71 -0.72 1.82 -2.07
CA ALA A 71 -0.64 2.21 -0.67
C ALA A 71 -0.99 3.70 -0.54
N LEU A 72 -1.99 4.00 0.28
CA LEU A 72 -2.35 5.36 0.65
C LEU A 72 -1.58 5.72 1.91
N TYR A 73 -0.84 6.81 1.88
CA TYR A 73 -0.03 7.23 3.02
C TYR A 73 0.02 8.74 3.19
N ARG A 74 0.49 9.19 4.35
CA ARG A 74 0.83 10.59 4.62
C ARG A 74 2.25 10.66 5.15
N TYR A 75 3.03 11.62 4.68
CA TYR A 75 4.36 11.88 5.21
C TYR A 75 4.32 13.11 6.13
N ASP A 76 4.78 12.94 7.37
CA ASP A 76 5.05 14.01 8.32
C ASP A 76 6.54 14.37 8.28
N PRO A 77 6.90 15.55 7.74
CA PRO A 77 8.29 15.98 7.64
C PRO A 77 8.89 16.39 9.00
N VAL A 78 8.07 16.73 10.00
CA VAL A 78 8.56 17.10 11.34
C VAL A 78 9.01 15.86 12.09
N GLN A 79 8.25 14.76 11.95
CA GLN A 79 8.57 13.47 12.59
C GLN A 79 9.39 12.52 11.72
N ASP A 80 9.74 12.93 10.48
CA ASP A 80 10.35 12.06 9.46
C ASP A 80 9.63 10.69 9.37
N THR A 81 8.29 10.72 9.33
CA THR A 81 7.45 9.52 9.45
C THR A 81 6.44 9.42 8.32
N ALA A 82 6.46 8.29 7.60
CA ALA A 82 5.44 7.89 6.64
C ALA A 82 4.38 7.01 7.33
N PHE A 83 3.17 7.54 7.46
CA PHE A 83 2.01 6.81 7.97
C PHE A 83 1.28 6.16 6.81
N VAL A 84 1.40 4.84 6.67
CA VAL A 84 0.63 4.05 5.70
C VAL A 84 -0.76 3.81 6.28
N LEU A 85 -1.77 4.34 5.60
CA LEU A 85 -3.15 4.40 6.08
C LEU A 85 -3.97 3.21 5.60
N ALA A 86 -3.73 2.78 4.36
CA ALA A 86 -4.43 1.66 3.75
C ALA A 86 -3.62 1.07 2.58
N VAL A 87 -3.86 -0.21 2.29
CA VAL A 87 -3.43 -0.87 1.06
C VAL A 87 -4.68 -1.35 0.31
N ARG A 88 -4.75 -1.06 -0.97
CA ARG A 88 -5.92 -1.37 -1.81
C ARG A 88 -5.49 -2.04 -3.08
N SER A 89 -6.24 -3.05 -3.52
CA SER A 89 -6.18 -3.52 -4.90
C SER A 89 -6.87 -2.48 -5.79
N GLN A 90 -6.30 -2.15 -6.95
CA GLN A 90 -6.97 -1.26 -7.90
C GLN A 90 -8.31 -1.85 -8.39
N ARG A 91 -8.48 -3.18 -8.37
CA ARG A 91 -9.78 -3.82 -8.66
C ARG A 91 -10.85 -3.52 -7.60
N GLU A 92 -10.45 -3.22 -6.37
CA GLU A 92 -11.40 -2.91 -5.29
C GLU A 92 -11.78 -1.43 -5.27
N LEU A 93 -11.01 -0.57 -5.94
CA LEU A 93 -11.40 0.81 -6.16
C LEU A 93 -12.56 0.93 -7.16
N ASP A 94 -12.74 -0.09 -8.03
CA ASP A 94 -13.91 -0.21 -8.93
C ASP A 94 -15.15 -0.82 -8.26
N TYR A 95 -14.99 -1.48 -7.09
CA TYR A 95 -16.11 -1.80 -6.22
C TYR A 95 -16.44 -0.57 -5.38
N LYS A 96 -17.24 0.33 -5.97
CA LYS A 96 -18.00 1.29 -5.18
C LYS A 96 -18.84 0.51 -4.16
N LEU A 97 -18.65 0.83 -2.88
CA LEU A 97 -19.67 0.64 -1.85
C LEU A 97 -21.00 1.25 -2.31
#